data_AF-A0A536DZG7-F1
#
_entry.id   AF-A0A536DZG7-F1
#
_cell.length_a   1.000
_cell.length_b   1.000
_cell.length_c   1.000
_cell.angle_alpha   90.00
_cell.angle_beta   90.00
_cell.angle_gamma   90.00
#
_symmetry.space_group_name_H-M   'P 1'
#
loop_
_entity.id
_entity.type
_entity.pdbx_description
1 polymer ?
#
loop_
_entity_poly.entity_id
_entity_poly.type
_entity_poly.pdbx_seq_one_letter_code
_entity_poly.pdbx_strand_id
1 'polypeptide(L)'
;MELNEVVKGLIVQATPMAESRGVQLRPNLNGGVRVDADLGRVRQLLLILIDNALTHTPSGGEVSVGVIRQNGRAHVTVTDTG
;
A
#
# COMPACT_ATOMS: atom_id res chain seq x y z
N MET A 1 1.70 -4.17 16.20
CA MET A 1 1.92 -4.55 14.78
C MET A 1 2.90 -3.57 14.13
N GLU A 2 3.83 -4.03 13.30
CA GLU A 2 4.70 -3.17 12.48
C GLU A 2 4.07 -3.03 11.08
N LEU A 3 3.78 -1.80 10.65
CA LEU A 3 2.98 -1.53 9.44
C LEU A 3 3.76 -1.71 8.14
N ASN A 4 5.07 -1.49 8.13
CA ASN A 4 5.88 -1.67 6.94
C ASN A 4 5.91 -3.13 6.51
N GLU A 5 5.99 -4.07 7.46
CA GLU A 5 5.94 -5.50 7.18
C GLU A 5 4.58 -5.91 6.60
N VAL A 6 3.50 -5.28 7.07
CA VAL A 6 2.17 -5.47 6.46
C VAL A 6 2.17 -4.97 5.02
N VAL A 7 2.62 -3.74 4.77
CA VAL A 7 2.65 -3.15 3.43
C VAL A 7 3.55 -3.94 2.47
N LYS A 8 4.74 -4.35 2.90
CA LYS A 8 5.63 -5.20 2.10
C LYS A 8 4.94 -6.50 1.68
N GLY A 9 4.28 -7.17 2.62
CA GLY A 9 3.55 -8.40 2.32
C GLY A 9 2.40 -8.18 1.32
N LEU A 10 1.69 -7.06 1.43
CA LEU A 10 0.62 -6.71 0.50
C LEU A 10 1.15 -6.34 -0.89
N ILE A 11 2.27 -5.63 -0.97
CA ILE A 11 2.92 -5.31 -2.25
C ILE A 11 3.30 -6.60 -2.97
N VAL A 12 3.99 -7.52 -2.30
CA VAL A 12 4.35 -8.83 -2.90
C VAL A 12 3.11 -9.58 -3.40
N GLN A 13 2.02 -9.54 -2.63
CA GLN A 13 0.76 -10.17 -3.02
C GLN A 13 0.11 -9.51 -4.24
N ALA A 14 0.20 -8.18 -4.37
CA ALA A 14 -0.43 -7.41 -5.44
C ALA A 14 0.45 -7.22 -6.69
N THR A 15 1.76 -7.49 -6.60
CA THR A 15 2.72 -7.37 -7.72
C THR A 15 2.25 -8.08 -8.99
N PRO A 16 1.81 -9.35 -8.98
CA PRO A 16 1.38 -10.02 -10.21
C PRO A 16 0.22 -9.33 -10.92
N MET A 17 -0.71 -8.75 -10.15
CA MET A 17 -1.83 -8.00 -10.70
C MET A 17 -1.38 -6.68 -11.31
N ALA A 18 -0.48 -5.95 -10.63
CA ALA A 18 0.11 -4.72 -11.15
C ALA A 18 0.86 -4.97 -12.47
N GLU A 19 1.67 -6.02 -12.53
CA GLU A 19 2.38 -6.46 -13.73
C GLU A 19 1.42 -6.79 -14.88
N SER A 20 0.35 -7.55 -14.61
CA SER A 20 -0.66 -7.89 -15.64
C SER A 20 -1.37 -6.68 -16.25
N ARG A 21 -1.42 -5.57 -15.51
CA ARG A 21 -2.04 -4.30 -15.93
C ARG A 21 -1.05 -3.29 -16.49
N GLY A 22 0.25 -3.61 -16.48
CA GLY A 22 1.31 -2.69 -16.88
C GLY A 22 1.49 -1.50 -15.94
N VAL A 23 1.13 -1.64 -14.66
CA VAL A 23 1.22 -0.59 -13.64
C VAL A 23 2.38 -0.89 -12.70
N GLN A 24 3.16 0.13 -12.33
CA GLN A 24 4.23 -0.02 -11.33
C GLN A 24 3.63 0.03 -9.92
N LEU A 25 3.98 -0.92 -9.06
CA LEU A 25 3.60 -0.90 -7.64
C LEU A 25 4.84 -0.74 -6.77
N ARG A 26 4.93 0.35 -5.99
CA ARG A 26 6.13 0.69 -5.21
C ARG A 26 5.84 0.95 -3.73
N PRO A 27 6.69 0.45 -2.81
CA PRO A 27 6.67 0.90 -1.42
C PRO A 27 7.32 2.28 -1.28
N ASN A 28 6.72 3.15 -0.47
CA ASN A 28 7.32 4.39 0.01
C ASN A 28 7.35 4.41 1.56
N LEU A 29 8.20 3.55 2.12
CA LEU A 29 8.23 3.26 3.55
C LEU A 29 9.34 4.05 4.24
N ASN A 30 8.98 4.84 5.25
CA ASN A 30 9.93 5.69 5.99
C ASN A 30 9.93 5.35 7.48
N GLY A 31 11.08 4.91 8.00
CA GLY A 31 11.23 4.50 9.41
C GLY A 31 10.36 3.29 9.77
N GLY A 32 10.34 2.86 11.04
CA GLY A 32 9.45 1.79 11.51
C GLY A 32 8.21 2.37 12.20
N VAL A 33 7.01 1.99 11.74
CA VAL A 33 5.75 2.47 12.35
C VAL A 33 5.03 1.30 13.01
N ARG A 34 4.92 1.35 14.34
CA ARG A 34 4.17 0.37 15.12
C ARG A 34 2.84 0.94 15.57
N VAL A 35 1.78 0.14 15.41
CA VAL A 35 0.42 0.47 15.85
C VAL A 35 -0.19 -0.68 16.64
N ASP A 36 -1.14 -0.34 17.49
CA ASP A 36 -2.08 -1.28 18.09
C ASP A 36 -3.39 -1.19 17.29
N ALA A 37 -3.63 -2.20 16.46
CA ALA A 37 -4.76 -2.29 15.56
C ALA A 37 -4.96 -3.75 15.13
N ASP A 38 -6.17 -4.06 14.66
CA ASP A 38 -6.49 -5.36 14.10
C ASP A 38 -5.76 -5.56 12.76
N LEU A 39 -4.82 -6.51 12.73
CA LEU A 39 -4.02 -6.83 11.54
C LEU A 39 -4.88 -7.24 10.35
N GLY A 40 -5.95 -8.01 10.57
CA GLY A 40 -6.83 -8.49 9.52
C GLY A 40 -7.59 -7.34 8.87
N ARG A 41 -8.16 -6.44 9.68
CA ARG A 41 -8.89 -5.26 9.19
C ARG A 41 -7.96 -4.28 8.46
N VAL A 42 -6.75 -4.04 8.97
CA VAL A 42 -5.77 -3.17 8.30
C VAL A 42 -5.38 -3.76 6.93
N ARG A 43 -5.07 -5.06 6.87
CA ARG A 43 -4.77 -5.74 5.59
C ARG A 43 -5.93 -5.64 4.61
N GLN A 44 -7.14 -5.92 5.08
CA GLN A 44 -8.33 -5.85 4.24
C GLN A 44 -8.54 -4.44 3.68
N LEU A 45 -8.45 -3.41 4.51
CA LEU A 45 -8.61 -2.03 4.08
C LEU A 45 -7.54 -1.64 3.03
N LEU A 46 -6.28 -1.98 3.29
CA LEU A 46 -5.19 -1.67 2.35
C LEU A 46 -5.32 -2.42 1.03
N LEU A 47 -5.76 -3.68 1.04
CA LEU A 47 -6.02 -4.43 -0.20
C LEU A 47 -7.13 -3.77 -1.03
N ILE A 48 -8.21 -3.31 -0.39
CA ILE A 48 -9.28 -2.59 -1.09
C ILE A 48 -8.73 -1.32 -1.76
N LEU A 49 -7.89 -0.55 -1.06
CA LEU A 49 -7.31 0.67 -1.62
C LEU A 49 -6.31 0.39 -2.75
N ILE A 50 -5.46 -0.63 -2.60
CA ILE A 50 -4.50 -1.04 -3.63
C ILE A 50 -5.22 -1.58 -4.87
N ASP A 51 -6.26 -2.39 -4.69
CA ASP A 51 -7.07 -2.93 -5.79
C ASP A 51 -7.78 -1.83 -6.57
N ASN A 52 -8.37 -0.85 -5.86
CA ASN A 52 -8.97 0.33 -6.48
C ASN A 52 -7.92 1.12 -7.28
N ALA A 53 -6.77 1.40 -6.67
CA ALA A 53 -5.69 2.14 -7.34
C ALA A 53 -5.23 1.41 -8.61
N LEU A 54 -4.90 0.12 -8.52
CA LEU A 54 -4.49 -0.68 -9.68
C LEU A 54 -5.59 -0.83 -10.74
N THR A 55 -6.86 -0.79 -10.33
CA THR A 55 -8.00 -0.86 -11.25
C THR A 55 -8.18 0.41 -12.06
N HIS A 56 -7.93 1.58 -11.46
CA HIS A 56 -8.17 2.88 -12.08
C HIS A 56 -6.93 3.46 -12.77
N THR A 57 -5.72 3.07 -12.35
CA THR A 57 -4.49 3.52 -12.98
C THR A 57 -4.32 2.93 -14.39
N PRO A 58 -4.17 3.76 -15.43
CA PRO A 58 -3.87 3.27 -16.78
C PRO A 58 -2.51 2.56 -16.87
N SER A 59 -2.36 1.67 -17.86
CA SER A 59 -1.08 1.04 -18.18
C SER A 59 0.03 2.09 -18.39
N GLY A 60 1.20 1.85 -17.81
CA GLY A 60 2.32 2.79 -17.76
C GLY A 60 2.32 3.72 -16.55
N GLY A 61 1.24 3.73 -15.74
CA GLY A 61 1.15 4.50 -14.50
C GLY A 61 1.84 3.85 -13.29
N GLU A 62 1.70 4.50 -12.14
CA GLU A 62 2.30 4.07 -10.87
C GLU A 62 1.30 4.13 -9.73
N VAL A 63 1.36 3.13 -8.85
CA VAL A 63 0.72 3.11 -7.54
C VAL A 63 1.82 2.99 -6.48
N SER A 64 1.78 3.85 -5.48
CA SER A 64 2.70 3.83 -4.34
C SER A 64 1.96 3.66 -3.01
N VAL A 65 2.53 2.85 -2.12
CA VAL A 65 1.99 2.64 -0.77
C VAL A 65 2.97 3.18 0.26
N GLY A 66 2.57 4.25 0.93
CA GLY A 66 3.38 4.97 1.89
C GLY A 66 2.97 4.72 3.33
N VAL A 67 3.96 4.68 4.23
CA VAL A 67 3.73 4.64 5.69
C VAL A 67 4.63 5.66 6.35
N ILE A 68 4.02 6.57 7.10
CA ILE A 68 4.73 7.57 7.91
C ILE A 68 4.10 7.67 9.30
N ARG A 69 4.88 8.18 10.26
CA ARG A 69 4.37 8.63 11.55
C ARG A 69 4.23 10.14 11.53
N GLN A 70 3.03 10.65 11.78
CA GLN A 70 2.73 12.08 11.82
C GLN A 70 1.87 12.39 13.04
N ASN A 71 2.26 13.38 13.85
CA ASN A 71 1.52 13.82 15.04
C ASN A 71 1.15 12.67 16.00
N GLY A 72 2.07 11.73 16.19
CA GLY A 72 1.86 10.56 17.06
C GLY A 72 0.97 9.46 16.47
N ARG A 73 0.41 9.65 15.27
CA ARG A 73 -0.44 8.68 14.57
C ARG A 73 0.29 8.08 13.37
N ALA A 74 -0.11 6.86 13.00
CA ALA A 74 0.31 6.26 11.74
C ALA A 74 -0.55 6.82 10.60
N HIS A 75 0.08 7.29 9.54
CA HIS A 75 -0.56 7.67 8.30
C HIS A 75 -0.12 6.67 7.23
N VAL A 76 -1.10 6.02 6.62
CA VAL A 76 -0.89 5.09 5.51
C VAL A 76 -1.55 5.70 4.28
N THR A 77 -0.81 5.80 3.20
CA THR A 77 -1.26 6.44 1.97
C THR A 77 -1.17 5.43 0.84
N VAL A 78 -2.18 5.39 -0.02
CA VAL A 78 -2.11 4.76 -1.34
C VAL A 78 -2.27 5.89 -2.35
N THR A 79 -1.31 6.05 -3.24
CA THR A 79 -1.30 7.13 -4.24
C THR A 79 -1.12 6.52 -5.61
N ASP A 80 -2.05 6.82 -6.52
CA ASP A 80 -1.99 6.45 -7.92
C ASP A 80 -1.72 7.66 -8.83
N THR A 81 -1.42 7.40 -10.10
CA THR A 81 -1.22 8.42 -11.14
C THR A 81 -2.40 8.55 -12.11
N GLY A 82 -3.60 8.07 -11.76
CA GLY A 82 -4.76 8.04 -12.67
C GLY A 82 -6.02 7.45 -12.06
#